data_AF-A0A516TPN9-F1
#
_entry.id   AF-A0A516TPN9-F1
#
_cell.length_a   1.000
_cell.length_b   1.000
_cell.length_c   1.000
_cell.angle_alpha   90.00
_cell.angle_beta   90.00
_cell.angle_gamma   90.00
#
_symmetry.space_group_name_H-M   'P 1'
#
loop_
_entity.id
_entity.type
_entity.pdbx_description
1 polymer ?
#
loop_
_entity_poly.entity_id
_entity_poly.type
_entity_poly.pdbx_seq_one_letter_code
_entity_poly.pdbx_strand_id
1 'polypeptide(L)'
;MPQGLEIAAIPPREDPRDCWVSLHYPHPDGLEPGAIVAVGSPRRANQLLRKRPDLRVVPIRGNVETRLKKLRENKEWMGTILAMAGIKRLGIDLSSFFCTPLGLDWMLAAPGQGALALEIRQGDKRAWDLVQCLNDFPSACEVCAERSFLYELGGGCRTAVGAMAKVEGSKLVLYGIWWPQGSLRPKEGKVVGQIREAKKIGQELAYLLKKL
;
A
#
# COMPACT_ATOMS: atom_id res chain seq x y z
N MET A 1 -17.49 -2.75 -4.43
CA MET A 1 -18.25 -1.48 -4.38
C MET A 1 -19.68 -1.82 -4.04
N PRO A 2 -20.39 -1.02 -3.24
CA PRO A 2 -21.83 -1.16 -3.08
C PRO A 2 -22.55 -1.07 -4.43
N GLN A 3 -23.72 -1.68 -4.54
CA GLN A 3 -24.55 -1.60 -5.75
C GLN A 3 -24.96 -0.14 -6.00
N GLY A 4 -24.95 0.29 -7.26
CA GLY A 4 -25.34 1.65 -7.66
C GLY A 4 -24.26 2.72 -7.49
N LEU A 5 -23.03 2.34 -7.15
CA LEU A 5 -21.87 3.25 -7.04
C LEU A 5 -20.73 2.80 -7.95
N GLU A 6 -20.00 3.76 -8.51
CA GLU A 6 -18.81 3.51 -9.34
C GLU A 6 -17.70 4.52 -9.07
N ILE A 7 -16.44 4.12 -9.32
CA ILE A 7 -15.30 5.03 -9.32
C ILE A 7 -15.27 5.69 -10.71
N ALA A 8 -15.51 6.99 -10.76
CA ALA A 8 -15.53 7.75 -12.01
C ALA A 8 -14.18 8.36 -12.37
N ALA A 9 -13.37 8.74 -11.38
CA ALA A 9 -12.06 9.35 -11.63
C ALA A 9 -11.04 8.97 -10.56
N ILE A 10 -9.80 8.78 -11.01
CA ILE A 10 -8.63 8.60 -10.15
C ILE A 10 -7.63 9.70 -10.54
N PRO A 11 -7.41 10.71 -9.67
CA PRO A 11 -6.42 11.75 -9.91
C PRO A 11 -4.98 11.23 -9.91
N PRO A 12 -4.01 12.06 -10.35
CA PRO A 12 -2.60 11.73 -10.30
C PRO A 12 -2.22 11.17 -8.92
N ARG A 13 -1.66 9.96 -8.93
CA ARG A 13 -1.31 9.21 -7.74
C ARG A 13 -0.11 9.85 -7.05
N GLU A 14 -0.24 10.05 -5.73
CA GLU A 14 0.90 10.46 -4.91
C GLU A 14 1.80 9.26 -4.57
N ASP A 15 3.01 9.50 -4.08
CA ASP A 15 3.98 8.45 -3.73
C ASP A 15 3.33 7.27 -2.99
N PRO A 16 3.24 6.08 -3.64
CA PRO A 16 2.56 4.93 -3.07
C PRO A 16 3.39 4.23 -2.01
N ARG A 17 4.66 4.57 -1.83
CA ARG A 17 5.56 3.87 -0.91
C ARG A 17 5.13 4.01 0.54
N ASP A 18 5.45 3.00 1.31
CA ASP A 18 5.53 3.14 2.76
C ASP A 18 6.86 3.80 3.13
N CYS A 19 6.90 4.45 4.28
CA CYS A 19 8.13 4.98 4.86
C CYS A 19 8.33 4.47 6.28
N TRP A 20 9.60 4.21 6.59
CA TRP A 20 10.06 4.02 7.94
C TRP A 20 10.09 5.37 8.66
N VAL A 21 9.53 5.40 9.87
CA VAL A 21 9.52 6.59 10.72
C VAL A 21 10.08 6.24 12.09
N SER A 22 11.15 6.92 12.50
CA SER A 22 11.87 6.64 13.75
C SER A 22 12.52 7.91 14.30
N LEU A 23 12.71 7.95 15.62
CA LEU A 23 13.48 8.99 16.28
C LEU A 23 15.00 8.74 16.26
N HIS A 24 15.42 7.48 16.08
CA HIS A 24 16.79 7.07 16.39
C HIS A 24 17.48 6.34 15.23
N TYR A 25 16.72 5.63 14.39
CA TYR A 25 17.29 4.78 13.35
C TYR A 25 16.84 5.25 11.97
N PRO A 26 17.77 5.51 11.03
CA PRO A 26 17.41 5.94 9.67
C PRO A 26 16.74 4.83 8.84
N HIS A 27 16.95 3.56 9.19
CA HIS A 27 16.40 2.42 8.46
C HIS A 27 16.16 1.23 9.41
N PRO A 28 15.15 0.37 9.15
CA PRO A 28 14.92 -0.84 9.94
C PRO A 28 16.12 -1.79 10.00
N ASP A 29 16.99 -1.79 9.00
CA ASP A 29 18.18 -2.67 8.98
C ASP A 29 19.16 -2.38 10.11
N GLY A 30 19.21 -1.12 10.57
CA GLY A 30 20.10 -0.72 11.67
C GLY A 30 19.57 -1.06 13.06
N LEU A 31 18.38 -1.68 13.18
CA LEU A 31 17.81 -2.04 14.47
C LEU A 31 18.56 -3.20 15.12
N GLU A 32 18.73 -3.13 16.43
CA GLU A 32 19.23 -4.24 17.25
C GLU A 32 18.24 -5.44 17.25
N PRO A 33 18.74 -6.68 17.41
CA PRO A 33 17.87 -7.84 17.59
C PRO A 33 16.87 -7.67 18.74
N GLY A 34 15.62 -8.08 18.53
CA GLY A 34 14.56 -7.98 19.53
C GLY A 34 13.94 -6.57 19.66
N ALA A 35 14.41 -5.58 18.89
CA ALA A 35 13.84 -4.24 18.90
C ALA A 35 12.33 -4.24 18.58
N ILE A 36 11.61 -3.32 19.22
CA ILE A 36 10.15 -3.23 19.12
C ILE A 36 9.74 -2.22 18.05
N VAL A 37 8.92 -2.65 17.09
CA VAL A 37 8.37 -1.81 16.03
C VAL A 37 6.85 -1.75 16.12
N ALA A 38 6.30 -0.55 16.13
CA ALA A 38 4.87 -0.31 16.25
C ALA A 38 4.21 -0.32 14.87
N VAL A 39 3.41 -1.35 14.53
CA VAL A 39 2.81 -1.53 13.20
C VAL A 39 1.32 -1.86 13.30
N GLY A 40 0.48 -1.06 12.64
CA GLY A 40 -0.98 -1.21 12.67
C GLY A 40 -1.57 -2.03 11.51
N SER A 41 -0.73 -2.51 10.59
CA SER A 41 -1.15 -3.20 9.36
C SER A 41 -0.54 -4.60 9.30
N PRO A 42 -1.35 -5.67 9.13
CA PRO A 42 -0.83 -7.02 8.91
C PRO A 42 0.11 -7.12 7.70
N ARG A 43 -0.20 -6.40 6.61
CA ARG A 43 0.66 -6.32 5.41
C ARG A 43 2.07 -5.82 5.76
N ARG A 44 2.15 -4.73 6.53
CA ARG A 44 3.44 -4.14 6.93
C ARG A 44 4.17 -5.01 7.93
N ALA A 45 3.46 -5.55 8.92
CA ALA A 45 4.02 -6.42 9.95
C ALA A 45 4.63 -7.70 9.33
N ASN A 46 3.89 -8.37 8.44
CA ASN A 46 4.37 -9.59 7.81
C ASN A 46 5.57 -9.35 6.90
N GLN A 47 5.59 -8.25 6.13
CA GLN A 47 6.74 -7.91 5.29
C GLN A 47 7.97 -7.53 6.15
N LEU A 48 7.76 -6.77 7.23
CA LEU A 48 8.83 -6.45 8.18
C LEU A 48 9.43 -7.71 8.82
N LEU A 49 8.59 -8.59 9.38
CA LEU A 49 9.04 -9.83 10.03
C LEU A 49 9.64 -10.83 9.05
N ARG A 50 9.25 -10.79 7.77
CA ARG A 50 9.92 -11.59 6.74
C ARG A 50 11.37 -11.16 6.53
N LYS A 51 11.64 -9.85 6.56
CA LYS A 51 12.99 -9.30 6.38
C LYS A 51 13.82 -9.34 7.66
N ARG A 52 13.16 -9.11 8.80
CA ARG A 52 13.75 -9.00 10.12
C ARG A 52 12.94 -9.84 11.13
N PRO A 53 13.06 -11.18 11.08
CA PRO A 53 12.30 -12.10 11.94
C PRO A 53 12.66 -11.99 13.43
N ASP A 54 13.78 -11.34 13.72
CA ASP A 54 14.29 -11.07 15.07
C ASP A 54 13.58 -9.89 15.76
N LEU A 55 12.81 -9.07 15.03
CA LEU A 55 12.10 -7.91 15.59
C LEU A 55 10.81 -8.32 16.29
N ARG A 56 10.39 -7.49 17.25
CA ARG A 56 9.09 -7.62 17.93
C ARG A 56 8.12 -6.59 17.37
N VAL A 57 6.98 -7.04 16.85
CA VAL A 57 5.95 -6.13 16.33
C VAL A 57 4.84 -5.95 17.35
N VAL A 58 4.48 -4.69 17.64
CA VAL A 58 3.35 -4.34 18.51
C VAL A 58 2.31 -3.52 17.75
N PRO A 59 1.00 -3.66 18.06
CA PRO A 59 -0.03 -2.95 17.34
C PRO A 59 -0.04 -1.45 17.67
N ILE A 60 -0.26 -0.62 16.66
CA ILE A 60 -0.52 0.81 16.84
C ILE A 60 -1.77 1.25 16.07
N ARG A 61 -2.59 2.09 16.72
CA ARG A 61 -3.84 2.65 16.16
C ARG A 61 -3.92 4.16 16.40
N GLY A 62 -4.73 4.83 15.58
CA GLY A 62 -4.90 6.28 15.55
C GLY A 62 -4.68 6.83 14.15
N ASN A 63 -4.96 8.12 13.96
CA ASN A 63 -4.52 8.88 12.78
C ASN A 63 -2.99 9.07 12.79
N VAL A 64 -2.43 9.70 11.77
CA VAL A 64 -0.96 9.82 11.62
C VAL A 64 -0.34 10.57 12.80
N GLU A 65 -0.88 11.73 13.17
CA GLU A 65 -0.35 12.55 14.28
C GLU A 65 -0.41 11.81 15.62
N THR A 66 -1.51 11.12 15.92
CA THR A 66 -1.63 10.32 17.15
C THR A 66 -0.59 9.20 17.18
N ARG A 67 -0.29 8.58 16.03
CA ARG A 67 0.74 7.54 15.95
C ARG A 67 2.13 8.11 16.20
N LEU A 68 2.44 9.27 15.62
CA LEU A 68 3.73 9.95 15.83
C LEU A 68 3.89 10.41 17.28
N LYS A 69 2.82 10.91 17.89
CA LYS A 69 2.80 11.24 19.32
C LYS A 69 3.09 10.00 20.18
N LYS A 70 2.39 8.89 19.96
CA LYS A 70 2.64 7.63 20.67
C LYS A 70 4.08 7.12 20.48
N LEU A 71 4.64 7.27 19.28
CA LEU A 71 6.03 6.92 19.01
C LEU A 71 7.01 7.79 19.82
N ARG A 72 6.72 9.08 20.01
CA ARG A 72 7.54 9.96 20.87
C ARG A 72 7.43 9.61 22.36
N GLU A 73 6.23 9.28 22.81
CA GLU A 73 5.96 9.01 24.22
C GLU A 73 6.47 7.63 24.66
N ASN A 74 6.44 6.63 23.76
CA ASN A 74 6.88 5.29 24.05
C ASN A 74 8.36 5.07 23.65
N LYS A 75 9.25 5.15 24.64
CA LYS A 75 10.70 4.99 24.45
C LYS A 75 11.13 3.57 24.06
N GLU A 76 10.29 2.56 24.24
CA GLU A 76 10.60 1.19 23.83
C GLU A 76 10.38 0.98 22.32
N TRP A 77 9.64 1.86 21.65
CA TRP A 77 9.33 1.72 20.23
C TRP A 77 10.41 2.37 19.37
N MET A 78 11.12 1.56 18.59
CA MET A 78 12.21 2.03 17.74
C MET A 78 11.73 2.64 16.44
N GLY A 79 10.46 2.44 16.08
CA GLY A 79 9.84 3.11 14.94
C GLY A 79 8.46 2.58 14.58
N THR A 80 7.91 3.15 13.52
CA THR A 80 6.65 2.76 12.90
C THR A 80 6.78 2.85 11.38
N ILE A 81 5.76 2.36 10.67
CA ILE A 81 5.68 2.41 9.21
C ILE A 81 4.40 3.12 8.82
N LEU A 82 4.54 4.19 8.03
CA LEU A 82 3.45 5.05 7.56
C LEU A 82 3.43 5.12 6.03
N ALA A 83 2.36 5.66 5.45
CA ALA A 83 2.30 5.87 4.00
C ALA A 83 2.85 7.26 3.67
N MET A 84 3.74 7.34 2.67
CA MET A 84 4.34 8.60 2.21
C MET A 84 3.28 9.63 1.82
N ALA A 85 2.30 9.22 1.01
CA ALA A 85 1.21 10.09 0.59
C ALA A 85 0.41 10.70 1.75
N GLY A 86 0.22 9.96 2.86
CA GLY A 86 -0.50 10.46 4.02
C GLY A 86 0.27 11.56 4.75
N ILE A 87 1.58 11.38 4.92
CA ILE A 87 2.47 12.37 5.52
C ILE A 87 2.52 13.64 4.67
N LYS A 88 2.77 13.48 3.36
CA LYS A 88 2.94 14.61 2.44
C LYS A 88 1.69 15.47 2.34
N ARG A 89 0.50 14.85 2.26
CA ARG A 89 -0.78 15.57 2.18
C ARG A 89 -1.12 16.35 3.45
N LEU A 90 -0.75 15.82 4.61
CA LEU A 90 -1.02 16.45 5.90
C LEU A 90 0.00 17.54 6.25
N GLY A 91 1.11 17.66 5.51
CA GLY A 91 2.15 18.66 5.79
C GLY A 91 2.77 18.50 7.19
N ILE A 92 2.85 17.27 7.69
CA ILE A 92 3.32 17.00 9.06
C ILE A 92 4.81 17.34 9.17
N ASP A 93 5.16 18.12 10.18
CA ASP A 93 6.56 18.35 10.55
C ASP A 93 7.20 17.06 11.08
N LEU A 94 8.16 16.55 10.32
CA LEU A 94 8.97 15.38 10.64
C LEU A 94 10.43 15.72 10.93
N SER A 95 10.75 16.97 11.23
CA SER A 95 12.13 17.42 11.53
C SER A 95 12.80 16.62 12.65
N SER A 96 12.02 16.13 13.61
CA SER A 96 12.49 15.28 14.71
C SER A 96 12.59 13.79 14.37
N PHE A 97 12.23 13.37 13.16
CA PHE A 97 12.16 11.96 12.75
C PHE A 97 13.00 11.69 11.51
N PHE A 98 13.64 10.53 11.48
CA PHE A 98 13.96 9.90 10.22
C PHE A 98 12.65 9.51 9.52
N CYS A 99 12.53 9.88 8.24
CA CYS A 99 11.40 9.50 7.39
C CYS A 99 11.95 8.94 6.07
N THR A 100 12.20 7.63 6.05
CA THR A 100 12.90 6.98 4.96
C THR A 100 11.92 6.19 4.09
N PRO A 101 11.72 6.56 2.82
CA PRO A 101 10.88 5.77 1.91
C PRO A 101 11.45 4.37 1.73
N LEU A 102 10.58 3.36 1.80
CA LEU A 102 10.96 1.96 1.66
C LEU A 102 10.79 1.53 0.20
N GLY A 103 11.82 0.90 -0.36
CA GLY A 103 11.83 0.39 -1.73
C GLY A 103 10.91 -0.80 -1.95
N LEU A 104 10.73 -1.16 -3.23
CA LEU A 104 9.94 -2.33 -3.66
C LEU A 104 10.45 -3.65 -3.07
N ASP A 105 11.76 -3.73 -2.89
CA ASP A 105 12.46 -4.87 -2.29
C ASP A 105 12.19 -5.00 -0.79
N TRP A 106 11.81 -3.91 -0.12
CA TRP A 106 11.55 -3.88 1.31
C TRP A 106 10.06 -3.97 1.66
N MET A 107 9.21 -3.21 0.96
CA MET A 107 7.80 -3.09 1.30
C MET A 107 6.93 -2.81 0.07
N LEU A 108 6.17 -3.81 -0.37
CA LEU A 108 5.08 -3.59 -1.32
C LEU A 108 3.92 -2.87 -0.64
N ALA A 109 3.47 -1.80 -1.28
CA ALA A 109 2.38 -0.93 -0.82
C ALA A 109 1.04 -1.66 -0.72
N ALA A 110 0.07 -1.06 -0.02
CA ALA A 110 -1.30 -1.55 -0.09
C ALA A 110 -1.89 -1.26 -1.49
N PRO A 111 -2.75 -2.15 -2.03
CA PRO A 111 -3.47 -1.88 -3.28
C PRO A 111 -4.19 -0.52 -3.25
N GLY A 112 -3.86 0.36 -4.20
CA GLY A 112 -4.38 1.72 -4.32
C GLY A 112 -3.74 2.75 -3.38
N GLN A 113 -2.69 2.41 -2.63
CA GLN A 113 -2.04 3.36 -1.71
C GLN A 113 -1.53 4.59 -2.47
N GLY A 114 -1.77 5.79 -1.91
CA GLY A 114 -1.38 7.05 -2.54
C GLY A 114 -2.40 7.59 -3.55
N ALA A 115 -3.32 6.78 -4.05
CA ALA A 115 -4.39 7.25 -4.93
C ALA A 115 -5.56 7.86 -4.14
N LEU A 116 -6.25 8.80 -4.76
CA LEU A 116 -7.62 9.19 -4.38
C LEU A 116 -8.58 8.60 -5.42
N ALA A 117 -9.83 8.39 -5.04
CA ALA A 117 -10.86 7.90 -5.93
C ALA A 117 -12.13 8.75 -5.73
N LEU A 118 -12.70 9.23 -6.84
CA LEU A 118 -13.96 9.93 -6.84
C LEU A 118 -15.07 8.91 -7.15
N GLU A 119 -15.91 8.67 -6.15
CA GLU A 119 -17.07 7.78 -6.25
C GLU A 119 -18.32 8.59 -6.63
N ILE A 120 -19.09 8.10 -7.59
CA ILE A 120 -20.36 8.69 -8.01
C ILE A 120 -21.46 7.62 -8.01
N ARG A 121 -22.71 8.07 -8.13
CA ARG A 121 -23.83 7.17 -8.44
C ARG A 121 -23.71 6.66 -9.87
N GLN A 122 -23.93 5.37 -10.04
CA GLN A 122 -23.93 4.71 -11.34
C GLN A 122 -24.97 5.37 -12.26
N GLY A 123 -24.55 5.72 -13.48
CA GLY A 123 -25.43 6.37 -14.47
C GLY A 123 -25.65 7.88 -14.27
N ASP A 124 -25.04 8.50 -13.24
CA ASP A 124 -25.08 9.95 -13.05
C ASP A 124 -24.13 10.65 -14.03
N LYS A 125 -24.63 10.86 -15.26
CA LYS A 125 -23.87 11.46 -16.36
C LYS A 125 -23.31 12.84 -16.00
N ARG A 126 -24.09 13.65 -15.27
CA ARG A 126 -23.64 14.99 -14.86
C ARG A 126 -22.44 14.90 -13.92
N ALA A 127 -22.51 14.03 -12.91
CA ALA A 127 -21.38 13.82 -12.00
C ALA A 127 -20.16 13.26 -12.74
N TRP A 128 -20.37 12.29 -13.65
CA TRP A 128 -19.32 11.72 -14.49
C TRP A 128 -18.58 12.82 -15.26
N ASP A 129 -19.30 13.62 -16.05
CA ASP A 129 -18.73 14.66 -16.91
C ASP A 129 -17.93 15.71 -16.10
N LEU A 130 -18.40 16.05 -14.89
CA LEU A 130 -17.73 17.01 -14.01
C LEU A 130 -16.37 16.52 -13.48
N VAL A 131 -16.26 15.23 -13.17
CA VAL A 131 -15.05 14.69 -12.50
C VAL A 131 -14.03 14.11 -13.48
N GLN A 132 -14.40 13.87 -14.75
CA GLN A 132 -13.49 13.28 -15.73
C GLN A 132 -12.22 14.11 -15.96
N CYS A 133 -12.28 15.44 -15.83
CA CYS A 133 -11.10 16.30 -15.96
C CYS A 133 -10.02 16.03 -14.90
N LEU A 134 -10.39 15.38 -13.79
CA LEU A 134 -9.48 14.99 -12.72
C LEU A 134 -8.90 13.59 -12.95
N ASN A 135 -9.37 12.82 -13.95
CA ASN A 135 -8.93 11.45 -14.13
C ASN A 135 -7.55 11.38 -14.81
N ASP A 136 -6.59 10.76 -14.14
CA ASP A 136 -5.28 10.43 -14.67
C ASP A 136 -5.26 8.97 -15.14
N PHE A 137 -5.17 8.76 -16.45
CA PHE A 137 -5.27 7.43 -17.05
C PHE A 137 -4.19 6.44 -16.54
N PRO A 138 -2.89 6.81 -16.44
CA PRO A 138 -1.89 5.95 -15.83
C PRO A 138 -2.23 5.53 -14.39
N SER A 139 -2.55 6.49 -13.51
CA SER A 139 -2.92 6.21 -12.12
C SER A 139 -4.16 5.31 -12.03
N ALA A 140 -5.16 5.56 -12.89
CA ALA A 140 -6.36 4.74 -12.95
C ALA A 140 -6.05 3.28 -13.33
N CYS A 141 -5.16 3.06 -14.30
CA CYS A 141 -4.72 1.73 -14.71
C CYS A 141 -3.90 1.03 -13.61
N GLU A 142 -2.96 1.72 -12.97
CA GLU A 142 -2.18 1.16 -11.85
C GLU A 142 -3.10 0.68 -10.72
N VAL A 143 -4.01 1.55 -10.29
CA VAL A 143 -4.98 1.25 -9.23
C VAL A 143 -5.94 0.14 -9.66
N CYS A 144 -6.37 0.11 -10.92
CA CYS A 144 -7.23 -0.94 -11.46
C CYS A 144 -6.55 -2.31 -11.38
N ALA A 145 -5.27 -2.42 -11.78
CA ALA A 145 -4.54 -3.68 -11.71
C ALA A 145 -4.37 -4.16 -10.26
N GLU A 146 -3.96 -3.27 -9.36
CA GLU A 146 -3.77 -3.58 -7.93
C GLU A 146 -5.07 -4.02 -7.24
N ARG A 147 -6.18 -3.31 -7.51
CA ARG A 147 -7.48 -3.62 -6.94
C ARG A 147 -8.06 -4.91 -7.51
N SER A 148 -7.84 -5.18 -8.80
CA SER A 148 -8.30 -6.42 -9.44
C SER A 148 -7.57 -7.62 -8.85
N PHE A 149 -6.27 -7.49 -8.60
CA PHE A 149 -5.49 -8.50 -7.87
C PHE A 149 -6.03 -8.76 -6.46
N LEU A 150 -6.25 -7.70 -5.67
CA LEU A 150 -6.81 -7.84 -4.31
C LEU A 150 -8.20 -8.50 -4.32
N TYR A 151 -9.07 -8.06 -5.23
CA TYR A 151 -10.43 -8.57 -5.36
C TYR A 151 -10.43 -10.05 -5.73
N GLU A 152 -9.61 -10.43 -6.71
CA GLU A 152 -9.51 -11.81 -7.17
C GLU A 152 -8.99 -12.73 -6.06
N LEU A 153 -8.06 -12.28 -5.21
CA LEU A 153 -7.61 -13.05 -4.05
C LEU A 153 -8.68 -13.26 -2.96
N GLY A 154 -9.85 -12.62 -3.06
CA GLY A 154 -10.85 -12.59 -1.98
C GLY A 154 -10.36 -11.80 -0.75
N GLY A 155 -9.35 -10.94 -0.94
CA GLY A 155 -8.72 -10.18 0.13
C GLY A 155 -9.58 -9.02 0.59
N GLY A 156 -9.66 -8.82 1.91
CA GLY A 156 -10.24 -7.63 2.53
C GLY A 156 -9.17 -6.79 3.25
N CYS A 157 -9.56 -5.69 3.92
CA CYS A 157 -8.63 -4.80 4.64
C CYS A 157 -7.78 -5.48 5.74
N ARG A 158 -8.13 -6.71 6.15
CA ARG A 158 -7.40 -7.48 7.17
C ARG A 158 -6.43 -8.51 6.59
N THR A 159 -6.45 -8.73 5.27
CA THR A 159 -5.55 -9.68 4.61
C THR A 159 -4.18 -9.02 4.39
N ALA A 160 -3.09 -9.73 4.69
CA ALA A 160 -1.74 -9.26 4.38
C ALA A 160 -1.47 -9.43 2.88
N VAL A 161 -1.89 -8.43 2.10
CA VAL A 161 -1.71 -8.35 0.65
C VAL A 161 -1.01 -7.04 0.31
N GLY A 162 0.13 -7.11 -0.36
CA GLY A 162 0.79 -5.96 -0.98
C GLY A 162 0.68 -6.03 -2.50
N ALA A 163 0.47 -4.89 -3.14
CA ALA A 163 0.46 -4.78 -4.60
C ALA A 163 0.94 -3.40 -5.02
N MET A 164 1.79 -3.36 -6.04
CA MET A 164 2.25 -2.11 -6.62
C MET A 164 2.38 -2.27 -8.13
N ALA A 165 1.56 -1.52 -8.85
CA ALA A 165 1.62 -1.38 -10.30
C ALA A 165 2.40 -0.12 -10.66
N LYS A 166 3.15 -0.20 -11.75
CA LYS A 166 3.81 0.95 -12.36
C LYS A 166 3.60 0.96 -13.86
N VAL A 167 3.17 2.08 -14.40
CA VAL A 167 3.11 2.32 -15.84
C VAL A 167 4.46 2.80 -16.34
N GLU A 168 4.95 2.15 -17.40
CA GLU A 168 6.20 2.46 -18.11
C GLU A 168 5.92 2.45 -19.63
N GLY A 169 5.71 3.64 -20.19
CA GLY A 169 5.28 3.78 -21.58
C GLY A 169 3.91 3.14 -21.83
N SER A 170 3.84 2.15 -22.72
CA SER A 170 2.60 1.41 -23.00
C SER A 170 2.38 0.20 -22.08
N LYS A 171 3.36 -0.13 -21.22
CA LYS A 171 3.31 -1.31 -20.37
C LYS A 171 2.91 -0.96 -18.95
N LEU A 172 2.30 -1.92 -18.28
CA LEU A 172 2.05 -1.90 -16.84
C LEU A 172 2.74 -3.11 -16.23
N VAL A 173 3.56 -2.87 -15.21
CA VAL A 173 4.22 -3.89 -14.41
C VAL A 173 3.51 -3.96 -13.07
N LEU A 174 2.95 -5.11 -12.70
CA LEU A 174 2.33 -5.33 -11.40
C LEU A 174 3.18 -6.30 -10.59
N TYR A 175 3.60 -5.87 -9.40
CA TYR A 175 4.17 -6.73 -8.36
C TYR A 175 3.10 -7.03 -7.31
N GLY A 176 3.07 -8.26 -6.81
CA GLY A 176 2.13 -8.67 -5.78
C GLY A 176 2.74 -9.64 -4.78
N ILE A 177 2.33 -9.50 -3.53
CA ILE A 177 2.66 -10.40 -2.43
C ILE A 177 1.40 -10.66 -1.61
N TRP A 178 1.19 -11.91 -1.22
CA TRP A 178 0.02 -12.32 -0.46
C TRP A 178 0.39 -13.41 0.52
N TRP A 179 -0.09 -13.29 1.77
CA TRP A 179 -0.09 -14.38 2.73
C TRP A 179 -1.45 -15.10 2.69
N PRO A 180 -1.51 -16.35 2.19
CA PRO A 180 -2.70 -17.19 2.31
C PRO A 180 -3.14 -17.33 3.76
N GLN A 181 -4.44 -17.51 3.99
CA GLN A 181 -4.97 -17.67 5.34
C GLN A 181 -4.28 -18.83 6.06
N GLY A 182 -3.74 -18.56 7.25
CA GLY A 182 -3.01 -19.55 8.06
C GLY A 182 -1.57 -19.81 7.61
N SER A 183 -1.10 -19.24 6.49
CA SER A 183 0.28 -19.39 6.05
C SER A 183 1.21 -18.36 6.69
N LEU A 184 2.37 -18.81 7.16
CA LEU A 184 3.48 -17.94 7.57
C LEU A 184 4.33 -17.48 6.37
N ARG A 185 4.23 -18.17 5.23
CA ARG A 185 4.99 -17.87 4.02
C ARG A 185 4.13 -17.09 3.02
N PRO A 186 4.65 -16.01 2.43
CA PRO A 186 3.98 -15.35 1.34
C PRO A 186 4.11 -16.14 0.04
N LYS A 187 3.19 -15.86 -0.87
CA LYS A 187 3.35 -16.10 -2.30
C LYS A 187 3.55 -14.76 -2.97
N GLU A 188 4.49 -14.66 -3.90
CA GLU A 188 4.84 -13.42 -4.57
C GLU A 188 5.11 -13.64 -6.04
N GLY A 189 4.92 -12.60 -6.84
CA GLY A 189 5.11 -12.67 -8.27
C GLY A 189 4.97 -11.32 -8.95
N LYS A 190 5.17 -11.33 -10.26
CA LYS A 190 4.98 -10.17 -11.11
C LYS A 190 4.31 -10.57 -12.42
N VAL A 191 3.52 -9.66 -12.97
CA VAL A 191 2.96 -9.76 -14.32
C VAL A 191 3.20 -8.45 -15.05
N VAL A 192 3.53 -8.55 -16.34
CA VAL A 192 3.72 -7.40 -17.22
C VAL A 192 2.76 -7.54 -18.39
N GLY A 193 2.05 -6.47 -18.72
CA GLY A 193 1.15 -6.46 -19.87
C GLY A 193 0.96 -5.05 -20.42
N GLN A 194 0.05 -4.91 -21.37
CA GLN A 194 -0.32 -3.59 -21.90
C GLN A 194 -1.12 -2.83 -20.84
N ILE A 195 -0.91 -1.52 -20.72
CA ILE A 195 -1.62 -0.67 -19.75
C ILE A 195 -3.16 -0.79 -19.84
N ARG A 196 -3.68 -0.96 -21.06
CA ARG A 196 -5.12 -1.14 -21.33
C ARG A 196 -5.68 -2.46 -20.79
N GLU A 197 -4.82 -3.42 -20.46
CA GLU A 197 -5.18 -4.72 -19.87
C GLU A 197 -5.05 -4.72 -18.34
N ALA A 198 -4.95 -3.56 -17.68
CA ALA A 198 -4.74 -3.43 -16.23
C ALA A 198 -5.56 -4.42 -15.38
N LYS A 199 -6.87 -4.52 -15.61
CA LYS A 199 -7.75 -5.45 -14.90
C LYS A 199 -7.31 -6.91 -15.05
N LYS A 200 -7.03 -7.33 -16.30
CA LYS A 200 -6.60 -8.69 -16.63
C LYS A 200 -5.25 -9.01 -16.01
N ILE A 201 -4.30 -8.07 -16.02
CA ILE A 201 -2.99 -8.20 -15.35
C ILE A 201 -3.18 -8.50 -13.86
N GLY A 202 -4.08 -7.79 -13.18
CA GLY A 202 -4.40 -8.04 -11.77
C GLY A 202 -5.00 -9.43 -11.52
N GLN A 203 -5.95 -9.83 -12.35
CA GLN A 203 -6.59 -11.17 -12.27
C GLN A 203 -5.59 -12.30 -12.53
N GLU A 204 -4.72 -12.13 -13.54
CA GLU A 204 -3.70 -13.11 -13.90
C GLU A 204 -2.70 -13.33 -12.77
N LEU A 205 -2.19 -12.25 -12.16
CA LEU A 205 -1.27 -12.38 -11.02
C LEU A 205 -1.93 -13.12 -9.85
N ALA A 206 -3.19 -12.81 -9.53
CA ALA A 206 -3.90 -13.49 -8.46
C ALA A 206 -4.08 -14.98 -8.76
N TYR A 207 -4.43 -15.34 -10.00
CA TYR A 207 -4.53 -16.72 -10.43
C TYR A 207 -3.21 -17.49 -10.31
N LEU A 208 -2.10 -16.88 -10.74
CA LEU A 208 -0.75 -17.46 -10.60
C LEU A 208 -0.43 -17.71 -9.13
N LEU A 209 -0.65 -16.74 -8.24
CA LEU A 209 -0.35 -16.90 -6.82
C LEU A 209 -1.28 -17.90 -6.11
N LYS A 210 -2.53 -18.08 -6.56
CA LYS A 210 -3.40 -19.12 -5.98
C LYS A 210 -2.90 -20.54 -6.27
N LYS A 211 -2.18 -20.75 -7.37
CA LYS A 211 -1.68 -22.07 -7.83
C LYS A 211 -0.35 -22.50 -7.24
N LEU A 212 0.50 -21.54 -6.84
CA LEU A 212 1.76 -21.79 -6.14
C LEU A 212 1.52 -22.44 -4.77
#